data_AF-E4US72-F1
#
_entry.id   AF-E4US72-F1
#
_cell.length_a   1.000
_cell.length_b   1.000
_cell.length_c   1.000
_cell.angle_alpha   90.00
_cell.angle_beta   90.00
_cell.angle_gamma   90.00
#
_symmetry.space_group_name_H-M   'P 1'
#
loop_
_entity.id
_entity.type
_entity.pdbx_description
1 polymer ?
#
loop_
_entity_poly.entity_id
_entity_poly.type
_entity_poly.pdbx_seq_one_letter_code
_entity_poly.pdbx_strand_id
1 'polypeptide(L)'
;MSNKGDFAAVRRDIIAQMKQPGYDDGSAGPVFVRLAWHSAGTYDVKSDTGGSNGAGMRYEAEGGDPANAGLQHGRAFLEPIKAKHPWITYSDLWTLAGVVAIKEMGGPEISWLPGRTDFVDDSKVPPRGRLPDATKGSDHIRHIFYRMGFNDQEIVALSGAHNLGRTHMDRSGFEGPWVNNPIRFSNQYFRLLKKLDWKPRTLSNGTKQFNYVDEDVPEEEREEPLMMLPTDMALLSDPEFAMWVDKYAEDKELFFDHFSKAFHKLMELGIKRNAQGEVINTDNVRGGYISAPKKSDRPTAPDQAPRAHL
;
A
#
# COMPACT_ATOMS: atom_id res chain seq x y z
N MET A 1 28.63 -10.00 -4.49
CA MET A 1 27.71 -9.92 -3.33
C MET A 1 27.77 -8.50 -2.79
N SER A 2 26.63 -7.91 -2.40
CA SER A 2 26.59 -6.54 -1.85
C SER A 2 27.10 -6.48 -0.41
N ASN A 3 27.59 -5.30 0.01
CA ASN A 3 28.07 -5.07 1.36
C ASN A 3 26.88 -5.02 2.33
N LYS A 4 26.98 -5.73 3.46
CA LYS A 4 25.95 -5.71 4.52
C LYS A 4 25.76 -4.28 5.03
N GLY A 5 24.51 -3.83 5.10
CA GLY A 5 24.16 -2.48 5.56
C GLY A 5 24.28 -1.39 4.49
N ASP A 6 24.69 -1.71 3.26
CA ASP A 6 24.68 -0.76 2.14
C ASP A 6 23.26 -0.57 1.60
N PHE A 7 22.43 0.14 2.37
CA PHE A 7 21.07 0.48 1.97
C PHE A 7 21.04 1.46 0.78
N ALA A 8 22.12 2.21 0.53
CA ALA A 8 22.20 3.08 -0.64
C ALA A 8 22.23 2.26 -1.94
N ALA A 9 22.96 1.14 -1.95
CA ALA A 9 22.91 0.20 -3.08
C ALA A 9 21.53 -0.42 -3.26
N VAL A 10 20.88 -0.85 -2.16
CA VAL A 10 19.51 -1.40 -2.21
C VAL A 10 18.53 -0.37 -2.79
N ARG A 11 18.61 0.89 -2.36
CA ARG A 11 17.78 1.98 -2.91
C ARG A 11 17.96 2.10 -4.42
N ARG A 12 19.20 2.18 -4.92
CA ARG A 12 19.47 2.26 -6.37
C ARG A 12 18.85 1.10 -7.15
N ASP A 13 18.92 -0.12 -6.62
CA ASP A 13 18.34 -1.29 -7.27
C ASP A 13 16.80 -1.28 -7.23
N ILE A 14 16.18 -0.76 -6.16
CA ILE A 14 14.73 -0.52 -6.12
C ILE A 14 14.31 0.47 -7.21
N ILE A 15 15.03 1.60 -7.33
CA ILE A 15 14.74 2.63 -8.36
C ILE A 15 14.80 2.01 -9.75
N ALA A 16 15.85 1.23 -10.05
CA ALA A 16 15.99 0.54 -11.33
C ALA A 16 14.84 -0.45 -11.58
N GLN A 17 14.38 -1.14 -10.54
CA GLN A 17 13.29 -2.11 -10.61
C GLN A 17 11.90 -1.47 -10.78
N MET A 18 11.73 -0.18 -10.46
CA MET A 18 10.44 0.50 -10.62
C MET A 18 9.96 0.51 -12.07
N LYS A 19 10.85 0.55 -13.07
CA LYS A 19 10.43 0.53 -14.48
C LYS A 19 9.96 -0.87 -14.89
N GLN A 20 8.66 -1.03 -15.12
CA GLN A 20 8.04 -2.28 -15.55
C GLN A 20 7.10 -2.04 -16.73
N PRO A 21 7.61 -1.93 -17.98
CA PRO A 21 6.80 -1.52 -19.14
C PRO A 21 5.59 -2.42 -19.43
N GLY A 22 5.60 -3.67 -18.96
CA GLY A 22 4.48 -4.62 -19.12
C GLY A 22 3.55 -4.71 -17.91
N TYR A 23 3.67 -3.82 -16.92
CA TYR A 23 2.85 -3.83 -15.71
C TYR A 23 2.22 -2.46 -15.48
N ASP A 24 0.89 -2.43 -15.42
CA ASP A 24 0.06 -1.24 -15.22
C ASP A 24 0.57 -0.06 -16.09
N ASP A 25 0.79 1.10 -15.49
CA ASP A 25 1.26 2.34 -16.11
C ASP A 25 2.77 2.35 -16.42
N GLY A 26 3.35 1.18 -16.70
CA GLY A 26 4.77 1.01 -16.95
C GLY A 26 5.65 1.06 -15.69
N SER A 27 5.07 0.99 -14.50
CA SER A 27 5.77 1.19 -13.22
C SER A 27 5.31 0.26 -12.10
N ALA A 28 6.26 -0.33 -11.37
CA ALA A 28 6.05 -1.03 -10.11
C ALA A 28 6.01 -0.10 -8.89
N GLY A 29 6.26 1.21 -9.06
CA GLY A 29 6.24 2.18 -7.96
C GLY A 29 4.97 2.10 -7.11
N PRO A 30 3.76 2.24 -7.70
CA PRO A 30 2.52 2.16 -6.94
C PRO A 30 2.31 0.84 -6.18
N VAL A 31 2.67 -0.30 -6.77
CA VAL A 31 2.53 -1.60 -6.09
C VAL A 31 3.55 -1.77 -4.96
N PHE A 32 4.73 -1.14 -5.03
CA PHE A 32 5.67 -1.10 -3.89
C PHE A 32 5.12 -0.28 -2.73
N VAL A 33 4.47 0.86 -3.00
CA VAL A 33 3.80 1.66 -1.96
C VAL A 33 2.67 0.86 -1.31
N ARG A 34 1.84 0.19 -2.13
CA ARG A 34 0.78 -0.67 -1.60
C ARG A 34 1.34 -1.85 -0.79
N LEU A 35 2.40 -2.51 -1.27
CA LEU A 35 3.04 -3.61 -0.54
C LEU A 35 3.55 -3.16 0.84
N ALA A 36 4.22 -2.00 0.89
CA ALA A 36 4.69 -1.43 2.14
C ALA A 36 3.50 -1.11 3.08
N TRP A 37 2.46 -0.44 2.56
CA TRP A 37 1.23 -0.13 3.31
C TRP A 37 0.61 -1.39 3.91
N HIS A 38 0.35 -2.41 3.09
CA HIS A 38 -0.27 -3.65 3.52
C HIS A 38 0.61 -4.45 4.49
N SER A 39 1.93 -4.38 4.36
CA SER A 39 2.86 -5.01 5.31
C SER A 39 2.77 -4.42 6.71
N ALA A 40 2.35 -3.15 6.83
CA ALA A 40 2.23 -2.45 8.10
C ALA A 40 0.77 -2.35 8.62
N GLY A 41 -0.21 -2.32 7.72
CA GLY A 41 -1.62 -2.03 8.01
C GLY A 41 -2.36 -3.11 8.81
N THR A 42 -1.72 -4.24 9.09
CA THR A 42 -2.28 -5.33 9.91
C THR A 42 -2.06 -5.13 11.41
N TYR A 43 -1.38 -4.05 11.82
CA TYR A 43 -1.06 -3.79 13.22
C TYR A 43 -2.32 -3.61 14.09
N ASP A 44 -2.26 -4.17 15.29
CA ASP A 44 -3.22 -3.93 16.37
C ASP A 44 -2.47 -3.57 17.66
N VAL A 45 -2.70 -2.36 18.17
CA VAL A 45 -2.04 -1.87 19.39
C VAL A 45 -2.43 -2.69 20.63
N LYS A 46 -3.63 -3.29 20.65
CA LYS A 46 -4.12 -4.03 21.83
C LYS A 46 -3.44 -5.38 21.96
N SER A 47 -3.35 -6.14 20.88
CA SER A 47 -2.72 -7.44 20.89
C SER A 47 -1.21 -7.38 20.60
N ASP A 48 -0.68 -6.23 20.16
CA ASP A 48 0.70 -6.03 19.70
C ASP A 48 1.12 -7.07 18.63
N THR A 49 0.25 -7.29 17.63
CA THR A 49 0.52 -8.19 16.50
C THR A 49 0.27 -7.52 15.16
N GLY A 50 0.85 -8.08 14.09
CA GLY A 50 0.91 -7.43 12.78
C GLY A 50 1.91 -6.27 12.78
N GLY A 51 1.79 -5.39 11.80
CA GLY A 51 2.74 -4.29 11.61
C GLY A 51 3.92 -4.69 10.74
N SER A 52 4.84 -3.75 10.54
CA SER A 52 5.84 -3.81 9.47
C SER A 52 6.95 -4.85 9.67
N ASN A 53 6.99 -5.53 10.82
CA ASN A 53 7.99 -6.54 11.15
C ASN A 53 7.52 -7.95 10.81
N GLY A 54 8.43 -8.81 10.37
CA GLY A 54 8.19 -10.25 10.23
C GLY A 54 7.91 -10.73 8.80
N ALA A 55 7.62 -9.81 7.87
CA ALA A 55 7.30 -10.11 6.47
C ALA A 55 6.24 -11.23 6.35
N GLY A 56 5.15 -11.11 7.13
CA GLY A 56 4.14 -12.14 7.32
C GLY A 56 3.41 -12.53 6.03
N MET A 57 3.32 -11.62 5.04
CA MET A 57 2.81 -11.94 3.70
C MET A 57 3.58 -13.07 2.98
N ARG A 58 4.77 -13.48 3.41
CA ARG A 58 5.44 -14.69 2.88
C ARG A 58 4.66 -15.97 3.18
N TYR A 59 3.88 -15.98 4.25
CA TYR A 59 3.05 -17.12 4.66
C TYR A 59 1.64 -17.03 4.06
N GLU A 60 0.92 -18.14 4.05
CA GLU A 60 -0.41 -18.20 3.42
C GLU A 60 -1.49 -17.50 4.26
N ALA A 61 -1.35 -17.53 5.58
CA ALA A 61 -2.29 -16.88 6.49
C ALA A 61 -2.50 -15.39 6.17
N GLU A 62 -1.43 -14.65 5.83
CA GLU A 62 -1.52 -13.23 5.44
C GLU A 62 -1.34 -13.02 3.94
N GLY A 63 -0.42 -13.73 3.29
CA GLY A 63 -0.13 -13.56 1.87
C GLY A 63 -1.24 -14.02 0.93
N GLY A 64 -2.18 -14.85 1.42
CA GLY A 64 -3.39 -15.27 0.73
C GLY A 64 -4.66 -14.59 1.25
N ASP A 65 -4.55 -13.58 2.12
CA ASP A 65 -5.69 -12.72 2.44
C ASP A 65 -6.19 -12.05 1.15
N PRO A 66 -7.50 -12.12 0.82
CA PRO A 66 -8.06 -11.46 -0.36
C PRO A 66 -7.72 -9.96 -0.45
N ALA A 67 -7.59 -9.26 0.68
CA ALA A 67 -7.19 -7.85 0.69
C ALA A 67 -5.75 -7.63 0.17
N ASN A 68 -4.92 -8.68 0.16
CA ASN A 68 -3.55 -8.68 -0.37
C ASN A 68 -3.46 -9.18 -1.83
N ALA A 69 -4.59 -9.46 -2.49
CA ALA A 69 -4.60 -9.84 -3.90
C ALA A 69 -3.85 -8.81 -4.76
N GLY A 70 -2.98 -9.28 -5.65
CA GLY A 70 -2.11 -8.45 -6.50
C GLY A 70 -0.72 -8.19 -5.90
N LEU A 71 -0.54 -8.29 -4.57
CA LEU A 71 0.76 -8.01 -3.94
C LEU A 71 1.82 -9.10 -4.21
N GLN A 72 1.44 -10.22 -4.82
CA GLN A 72 2.41 -11.17 -5.39
C GLN A 72 3.30 -10.52 -6.46
N HIS A 73 2.78 -9.55 -7.24
CA HIS A 73 3.57 -8.84 -8.25
C HIS A 73 4.66 -7.99 -7.59
N GLY A 74 4.30 -7.16 -6.60
CA GLY A 74 5.26 -6.35 -5.86
C GLY A 74 6.35 -7.19 -5.20
N ARG A 75 5.98 -8.32 -4.57
CA ARG A 75 6.94 -9.25 -3.97
C ARG A 75 7.87 -9.86 -5.03
N ALA A 76 7.32 -10.37 -6.12
CA ALA A 76 8.10 -10.97 -7.20
C ALA A 76 9.08 -9.98 -7.83
N PHE A 77 8.68 -8.72 -8.04
CA PHE A 77 9.57 -7.68 -8.55
C PHE A 77 10.73 -7.36 -7.59
N LEU A 78 10.58 -7.58 -6.28
CA LEU A 78 11.64 -7.35 -5.29
C LEU A 78 12.57 -8.56 -5.10
N GLU A 79 12.22 -9.76 -5.60
CA GLU A 79 13.07 -10.96 -5.47
C GLU A 79 14.47 -10.82 -6.11
N PRO A 80 14.65 -10.22 -7.32
CA PRO A 80 15.98 -9.98 -7.88
C PRO A 80 16.86 -9.11 -6.96
N ILE A 81 16.27 -8.13 -6.28
CA ILE A 81 16.96 -7.26 -5.32
C ILE A 81 17.34 -8.06 -4.08
N LYS A 82 16.40 -8.86 -3.55
CA LYS A 82 16.69 -9.76 -2.42
C LYS A 82 17.83 -10.73 -2.74
N ALA A 83 17.86 -11.31 -3.94
CA ALA A 83 18.93 -12.21 -4.38
C ALA A 83 20.29 -11.50 -4.46
N LYS A 84 20.33 -10.25 -4.92
CA LYS A 84 21.54 -9.41 -4.98
C LYS A 84 21.98 -8.91 -3.60
N HIS A 85 21.05 -8.75 -2.66
CA HIS A 85 21.25 -8.28 -1.29
C HIS A 85 20.76 -9.32 -0.26
N PRO A 86 21.37 -10.51 -0.17
CA PRO A 86 20.84 -11.58 0.68
C PRO A 86 20.80 -11.22 2.17
N TRP A 87 21.55 -10.20 2.59
CA TRP A 87 21.60 -9.69 3.96
C TRP A 87 20.41 -8.81 4.36
N ILE A 88 19.66 -8.20 3.42
CA ILE A 88 18.47 -7.42 3.77
C ILE A 88 17.32 -8.36 4.08
N THR A 89 16.55 -8.08 5.12
CA THR A 89 15.31 -8.81 5.43
C THR A 89 14.23 -8.43 4.44
N TYR A 90 13.25 -9.31 4.21
CA TYR A 90 12.07 -8.98 3.41
C TYR A 90 11.30 -7.81 4.03
N SER A 91 11.23 -7.76 5.37
CA SER A 91 10.57 -6.68 6.11
C SER A 91 11.21 -5.32 5.84
N ASP A 92 12.55 -5.22 5.89
CA ASP A 92 13.24 -3.99 5.50
C ASP A 92 13.12 -3.71 4.02
N LEU A 93 13.21 -4.73 3.14
CA LEU A 93 13.14 -4.54 1.70
C LEU A 93 11.78 -3.99 1.24
N TRP A 94 10.67 -4.53 1.75
CA TRP A 94 9.33 -4.10 1.36
C TRP A 94 9.01 -2.69 1.85
N THR A 95 9.36 -2.38 3.10
CA THR A 95 9.15 -1.03 3.65
C THR A 95 10.05 0.01 2.99
N LEU A 96 11.32 -0.35 2.72
CA LEU A 96 12.25 0.49 1.97
C LEU A 96 11.77 0.75 0.54
N ALA A 97 11.19 -0.26 -0.12
CA ALA A 97 10.66 -0.12 -1.46
C ALA A 97 9.52 0.90 -1.52
N GLY A 98 8.62 0.90 -0.54
CA GLY A 98 7.55 1.89 -0.46
C GLY A 98 8.06 3.33 -0.32
N VAL A 99 8.97 3.57 0.62
CA VAL A 99 9.52 4.94 0.84
C VAL A 99 10.37 5.44 -0.33
N VAL A 100 11.12 4.54 -1.00
CA VAL A 100 11.85 4.88 -2.23
C VAL A 100 10.88 5.23 -3.34
N ALA A 101 9.86 4.40 -3.56
CA ALA A 101 8.89 4.61 -4.62
C ALA A 101 8.16 5.95 -4.47
N ILE A 102 7.74 6.33 -3.25
CA ILE A 102 7.12 7.63 -3.00
C ILE A 102 8.05 8.78 -3.43
N LYS A 103 9.31 8.75 -2.98
CA LYS A 103 10.29 9.80 -3.30
C LYS A 103 10.54 9.90 -4.80
N GLU A 104 10.79 8.78 -5.47
CA GLU A 104 11.09 8.77 -6.91
C GLU A 104 9.89 9.15 -7.79
N MET A 105 8.67 8.91 -7.32
CA MET A 105 7.46 9.38 -8.01
C MET A 105 7.18 10.87 -7.74
N GLY A 106 8.07 11.59 -7.06
CA GLY A 106 7.96 13.04 -6.81
C GLY A 106 7.26 13.41 -5.50
N GLY A 107 7.10 12.45 -4.58
CA GLY A 107 6.54 12.66 -3.26
C GLY A 107 7.57 13.15 -2.23
N PRO A 108 7.14 13.32 -0.97
CA PRO A 108 8.03 13.80 0.10
C PRO A 108 9.12 12.78 0.44
N GLU A 109 10.21 13.28 1.03
CA GLU A 109 11.18 12.42 1.70
C GLU A 109 10.59 11.90 3.01
N ILE A 110 10.72 10.58 3.24
CA ILE A 110 10.18 9.91 4.41
C ILE A 110 11.34 9.32 5.20
N SER A 111 11.41 9.67 6.48
CA SER A 111 12.37 9.06 7.40
C SER A 111 12.12 7.55 7.46
N TRP A 112 13.18 6.76 7.26
CA TRP A 112 13.10 5.30 7.30
C TRP A 112 14.31 4.75 8.04
N LEU A 113 14.05 3.83 8.95
CA LEU A 113 15.06 3.21 9.81
C LEU A 113 15.09 1.69 9.56
N PRO A 114 16.28 1.09 9.36
CA PRO A 114 16.41 -0.35 9.17
C PRO A 114 16.30 -1.13 10.49
N GLY A 115 16.46 -2.45 10.40
CA GLY A 115 16.60 -3.36 11.53
C GLY A 115 15.41 -4.29 11.69
N ARG A 116 14.42 -4.23 10.80
CA ARG A 116 13.31 -5.19 10.82
C ARG A 116 13.83 -6.58 10.57
N THR A 117 13.10 -7.52 11.11
CA THR A 117 13.44 -8.92 11.14
C THR A 117 12.32 -9.70 10.49
N ASP A 118 12.64 -10.83 9.88
CA ASP A 118 11.67 -11.70 9.23
C ASP A 118 11.28 -12.83 10.19
N PHE A 119 10.00 -13.19 10.23
CA PHE A 119 9.56 -14.36 10.98
C PHE A 119 10.20 -15.62 10.42
N VAL A 120 10.39 -16.62 11.29
CA VAL A 120 10.90 -17.94 10.92
C VAL A 120 9.76 -18.90 10.53
N ASP A 121 8.57 -18.69 11.09
CA ASP A 121 7.34 -19.44 10.83
C ASP A 121 6.09 -18.53 10.86
N ASP A 122 4.90 -19.10 10.72
CA ASP A 122 3.63 -18.36 10.68
C ASP A 122 2.98 -18.15 12.06
N SER A 123 3.61 -18.55 13.17
CA SER A 123 3.03 -18.49 14.52
C SER A 123 2.72 -17.07 15.01
N LYS A 124 3.30 -16.06 14.36
CA LYS A 124 3.14 -14.63 14.66
C LYS A 124 2.36 -13.86 13.60
N VAL A 125 1.90 -14.54 12.55
CA VAL A 125 1.13 -13.91 11.48
C VAL A 125 -0.25 -13.51 12.03
N PRO A 126 -0.68 -12.25 11.87
CA PRO A 126 -1.96 -11.79 12.39
C PRO A 126 -3.14 -12.45 11.68
N PRO A 127 -4.34 -12.49 12.31
CA PRO A 127 -5.55 -12.95 11.63
C PRO A 127 -5.91 -12.03 10.46
N ARG A 128 -6.59 -12.59 9.46
CA ARG A 128 -7.13 -11.89 8.29
C ARG A 128 -8.19 -10.84 8.68
N GLY A 129 -8.46 -9.92 7.76
CA GLY A 129 -9.54 -8.93 7.91
C GLY A 129 -9.17 -7.70 8.74
N ARG A 130 -7.87 -7.45 8.94
CA ARG A 130 -7.38 -6.25 9.64
C ARG A 130 -7.18 -5.03 8.74
N LEU A 131 -7.25 -5.21 7.43
CA LEU A 131 -7.10 -4.13 6.44
C LEU A 131 -8.44 -3.44 6.15
N PRO A 132 -8.43 -2.18 5.69
CA PRO A 132 -9.65 -1.46 5.34
C PRO A 132 -10.46 -2.16 4.24
N ASP A 133 -11.80 -2.04 4.34
CA ASP A 133 -12.74 -2.51 3.32
C ASP A 133 -13.22 -1.28 2.54
N ALA A 134 -12.89 -1.25 1.26
CA ALA A 134 -13.17 -0.13 0.36
C ALA A 134 -14.66 0.16 0.17
N THR A 135 -15.55 -0.77 0.55
CA THR A 135 -17.00 -0.61 0.43
C THR A 135 -17.65 0.11 1.61
N LYS A 136 -16.89 0.43 2.67
CA LYS A 136 -17.41 0.98 3.92
C LYS A 136 -17.22 2.50 4.05
N GLY A 137 -17.89 3.10 5.02
CA GLY A 137 -17.84 4.53 5.33
C GLY A 137 -16.82 4.91 6.40
N SER A 138 -16.87 6.17 6.85
CA SER A 138 -15.90 6.78 7.77
C SER A 138 -15.76 6.06 9.12
N ASP A 139 -16.86 5.52 9.68
CA ASP A 139 -16.82 4.73 10.92
C ASP A 139 -15.92 3.50 10.81
N HIS A 140 -15.94 2.81 9.67
CA HIS A 140 -15.07 1.67 9.41
C HIS A 140 -13.62 2.12 9.24
N ILE A 141 -13.40 3.21 8.51
CA ILE A 141 -12.06 3.78 8.32
C ILE A 141 -11.45 4.11 9.69
N ARG A 142 -12.18 4.84 10.55
CA ARG A 142 -11.74 5.12 11.93
C ARG A 142 -11.53 3.85 12.74
N HIS A 143 -12.44 2.88 12.68
CA HIS A 143 -12.29 1.62 13.39
C HIS A 143 -10.94 0.92 13.08
N ILE A 144 -10.58 0.86 11.80
CA ILE A 144 -9.32 0.22 11.36
C ILE A 144 -8.10 1.06 11.76
N PHE A 145 -8.14 2.36 11.55
CA PHE A 145 -6.97 3.22 11.75
C PHE A 145 -6.73 3.60 13.21
N TYR A 146 -7.78 3.80 14.01
CA TYR A 146 -7.64 4.07 15.44
C TYR A 146 -7.06 2.87 16.19
N ARG A 147 -7.36 1.64 15.72
CA ARG A 147 -6.70 0.42 16.21
C ARG A 147 -5.19 0.44 16.01
N MET A 148 -4.73 1.07 14.94
CA MET A 148 -3.30 1.26 14.64
C MET A 148 -2.71 2.51 15.33
N GLY A 149 -3.52 3.28 16.05
CA GLY A 149 -3.10 4.50 16.74
C GLY A 149 -3.03 5.76 15.86
N PHE A 150 -3.69 5.77 14.70
CA PHE A 150 -3.80 6.99 13.88
C PHE A 150 -4.97 7.86 14.30
N ASN A 151 -4.87 9.17 14.02
CA ASN A 151 -5.98 10.12 14.13
C ASN A 151 -6.60 10.45 12.76
N ASP A 152 -7.67 11.24 12.74
CA ASP A 152 -8.37 11.62 11.50
C ASP A 152 -7.48 12.36 10.49
N GLN A 153 -6.60 13.23 10.95
CA GLN A 153 -5.66 13.96 10.08
C GLN A 153 -4.69 13.01 9.37
N GLU A 154 -4.15 12.04 10.11
CA GLU A 154 -3.21 11.04 9.59
C GLU A 154 -3.91 10.05 8.64
N ILE A 155 -5.17 9.69 8.94
CA ILE A 155 -6.03 8.87 8.05
C ILE A 155 -6.14 9.54 6.69
N VAL A 156 -6.62 10.79 6.67
CA VAL A 156 -6.82 11.52 5.41
C VAL A 156 -5.50 11.73 4.67
N ALA A 157 -4.41 12.03 5.40
CA ALA A 157 -3.09 12.13 4.77
C ALA A 157 -2.72 10.81 4.07
N LEU A 158 -2.82 9.66 4.76
CA LEU A 158 -2.49 8.35 4.19
C LEU A 158 -3.37 7.98 3.00
N SER A 159 -4.66 8.34 3.01
CA SER A 159 -5.55 8.17 1.86
C SER A 159 -5.06 8.89 0.60
N GLY A 160 -4.27 9.96 0.75
CA GLY A 160 -3.63 10.66 -0.38
C GLY A 160 -2.69 9.78 -1.21
N ALA A 161 -2.25 8.61 -0.70
CA ALA A 161 -1.53 7.62 -1.49
C ALA A 161 -2.34 7.05 -2.66
N HIS A 162 -3.68 7.14 -2.63
CA HIS A 162 -4.55 6.82 -3.78
C HIS A 162 -4.32 7.76 -4.97
N ASN A 163 -3.48 8.79 -4.85
CA ASN A 163 -2.91 9.47 -6.02
C ASN A 163 -2.03 8.52 -6.90
N LEU A 164 -1.62 7.35 -6.39
CA LEU A 164 -0.76 6.41 -7.09
C LEU A 164 -1.50 5.15 -7.53
N GLY A 165 -1.18 4.70 -8.73
CA GLY A 165 -1.65 3.44 -9.28
C GLY A 165 -3.13 3.45 -9.63
N ARG A 166 -3.69 2.25 -9.62
CA ARG A 166 -5.04 1.93 -10.07
C ARG A 166 -5.56 0.71 -9.36
N THR A 167 -6.88 0.54 -9.40
CA THR A 167 -7.56 -0.68 -8.96
C THR A 167 -7.76 -1.64 -10.12
N HIS A 168 -7.91 -2.93 -9.81
CA HIS A 168 -8.14 -3.98 -10.81
C HIS A 168 -9.25 -4.92 -10.36
N MET A 169 -10.14 -5.21 -11.31
CA MET A 169 -11.37 -5.96 -11.09
C MET A 169 -11.09 -7.40 -10.64
N ASP A 170 -10.02 -8.01 -11.14
CA ASP A 170 -9.56 -9.36 -10.82
C ASP A 170 -8.83 -9.46 -9.46
N ARG A 171 -8.55 -8.32 -8.80
CA ARG A 171 -7.85 -8.25 -7.51
C ARG A 171 -8.78 -7.79 -6.41
N SER A 172 -9.29 -6.56 -6.55
CA SER A 172 -10.08 -5.88 -5.52
C SER A 172 -11.58 -5.83 -5.83
N GLY A 173 -11.96 -6.17 -7.07
CA GLY A 173 -13.31 -5.97 -7.58
C GLY A 173 -13.58 -4.58 -8.15
N PHE A 174 -12.76 -3.57 -7.83
CA PHE A 174 -12.81 -2.20 -8.38
C PHE A 174 -11.94 -2.06 -9.62
N GLU A 175 -12.21 -1.11 -10.50
CA GLU A 175 -11.45 -0.91 -11.74
C GLU A 175 -11.15 0.56 -12.02
N GLY A 176 -9.90 0.84 -12.39
CA GLY A 176 -9.46 2.11 -12.94
C GLY A 176 -8.56 2.93 -12.01
N PRO A 177 -7.96 4.01 -12.53
CA PRO A 177 -7.09 4.91 -11.79
C PRO A 177 -7.88 6.01 -11.05
N TRP A 178 -7.34 6.51 -9.94
CA TRP A 178 -7.90 7.67 -9.23
C TRP A 178 -7.57 9.00 -9.90
N VAL A 179 -6.44 9.07 -10.62
CA VAL A 179 -5.90 10.29 -11.25
C VAL A 179 -5.31 9.98 -12.63
N ASN A 180 -5.22 10.99 -13.51
CA ASN A 180 -4.70 10.81 -14.87
C ASN A 180 -3.22 10.41 -14.95
N ASN A 181 -2.41 10.77 -13.96
CA ASN A 181 -0.99 10.39 -13.91
C ASN A 181 -0.68 9.58 -12.64
N PRO A 182 -1.01 8.27 -12.64
CA PRO A 182 -0.93 7.42 -11.46
C PRO A 182 0.51 7.02 -11.06
N ILE A 183 1.54 7.52 -11.75
CA ILE A 183 2.95 7.28 -11.42
C ILE A 183 3.67 8.54 -10.92
N ARG A 184 2.93 9.61 -10.64
CA ARG A 184 3.46 10.86 -10.09
C ARG A 184 2.73 11.21 -8.79
N PHE A 185 3.43 11.17 -7.66
CA PHE A 185 2.91 11.56 -6.36
C PHE A 185 2.61 13.08 -6.33
N SER A 186 1.38 13.44 -5.99
CA SER A 186 0.91 14.82 -5.94
C SER A 186 -0.35 14.93 -5.07
N ASN A 187 -0.89 16.14 -4.90
CA ASN A 187 -2.19 16.33 -4.25
C ASN A 187 -3.38 16.28 -5.25
N GLN A 188 -3.15 15.81 -6.48
CA GLN A 188 -4.18 15.72 -7.53
C GLN A 188 -5.37 14.86 -7.09
N TYR A 189 -5.14 13.79 -6.33
CA TYR A 189 -6.21 12.98 -5.72
C TYR A 189 -7.23 13.85 -4.98
N PHE A 190 -6.79 14.68 -4.02
CA PHE A 190 -7.72 15.54 -3.26
C PHE A 190 -8.37 16.60 -4.13
N ARG A 191 -7.63 17.18 -5.09
CA ARG A 191 -8.16 18.19 -6.01
C ARG A 191 -9.28 17.61 -6.87
N LEU A 192 -9.09 16.42 -7.44
CA LEU A 192 -10.09 15.77 -8.28
C LEU A 192 -11.26 15.23 -7.46
N LEU A 193 -10.98 14.63 -6.30
CA LEU A 193 -12.01 14.16 -5.37
C LEU A 193 -13.02 15.26 -5.06
N LYS A 194 -12.57 16.48 -4.79
CA LYS A 194 -13.45 17.64 -4.54
C LYS A 194 -14.12 18.23 -5.78
N LYS A 195 -13.40 18.29 -6.90
CA LYS A 195 -13.80 19.11 -8.05
C LYS A 195 -14.74 18.39 -9.01
N LEU A 196 -14.57 17.08 -9.17
CA LEU A 196 -15.32 16.30 -10.16
C LEU A 196 -16.68 15.84 -9.61
N ASP A 197 -17.66 15.76 -10.50
CA ASP A 197 -19.00 15.24 -10.18
C ASP A 197 -19.01 13.71 -10.32
N TRP A 198 -18.76 13.04 -9.21
CA TRP A 198 -18.63 11.58 -9.14
C TRP A 198 -19.99 10.88 -9.22
N LYS A 199 -20.22 10.11 -10.29
CA LYS A 199 -21.45 9.36 -10.50
C LYS A 199 -21.31 7.90 -10.03
N PRO A 200 -22.28 7.35 -9.29
CA PRO A 200 -22.29 5.93 -8.95
C PRO A 200 -22.30 5.07 -10.21
N ARG A 201 -21.47 4.03 -10.23
CA ARG A 201 -21.38 3.03 -11.30
C ARG A 201 -21.35 1.63 -10.70
N THR A 202 -22.07 0.71 -11.33
CA THR A 202 -21.94 -0.72 -11.04
C THR A 202 -21.13 -1.37 -12.16
N LEU A 203 -20.03 -2.01 -11.80
CA LEU A 203 -19.16 -2.73 -12.73
C LEU A 203 -19.80 -4.06 -13.16
N SER A 204 -19.23 -4.71 -14.19
CA SER A 204 -19.72 -5.98 -14.72
C SER A 204 -19.67 -7.14 -13.71
N ASN A 205 -18.79 -7.06 -12.70
CA ASN A 205 -18.73 -8.01 -11.59
C ASN A 205 -19.68 -7.69 -10.42
N GLY A 206 -20.52 -6.65 -10.54
CA GLY A 206 -21.45 -6.20 -9.51
C GLY A 206 -20.88 -5.25 -8.47
N THR A 207 -19.56 -4.98 -8.49
CA THR A 207 -18.93 -4.01 -7.58
C THR A 207 -19.43 -2.61 -7.85
N LYS A 208 -19.76 -1.88 -6.79
CA LYS A 208 -20.19 -0.48 -6.87
C LYS A 208 -19.01 0.44 -6.57
N GLN A 209 -18.77 1.37 -7.49
CA GLN A 209 -17.78 2.42 -7.35
C GLN A 209 -18.33 3.74 -7.87
N PHE A 210 -17.51 4.78 -7.89
CA PHE A 210 -17.87 6.06 -8.50
C PHE A 210 -16.93 6.35 -9.67
N ASN A 211 -17.44 6.99 -10.71
CA ASN A 211 -16.67 7.42 -11.87
C ASN A 211 -16.96 8.87 -12.21
N TYR A 212 -15.95 9.54 -12.76
CA TYR A 212 -16.16 10.80 -13.46
C TYR A 212 -16.55 10.52 -14.91
N VAL A 213 -17.58 11.20 -15.39
CA VAL A 213 -18.01 11.16 -16.78
C VAL A 213 -17.97 12.59 -17.30
N ASP A 214 -17.17 12.82 -18.34
CA ASP A 214 -17.20 14.07 -19.09
C ASP A 214 -18.32 13.98 -20.13
N GLU A 215 -19.44 14.67 -19.86
CA GLU A 215 -20.63 14.64 -20.72
C GLU A 215 -20.40 15.32 -22.07
N ASP A 216 -19.38 16.18 -22.18
CA ASP A 216 -19.03 16.89 -23.41
C ASP A 216 -18.19 16.04 -24.38
N VAL A 217 -17.64 14.91 -23.91
CA VAL A 217 -16.83 13.99 -24.72
C VAL A 217 -17.70 12.79 -25.15
N PRO A 218 -17.79 12.47 -26.47
CA PRO A 218 -18.46 11.26 -26.96
C PRO A 218 -17.90 10.00 -26.29
N GLU A 219 -18.75 9.01 -26.00
CA GLU A 219 -18.34 7.82 -25.24
C GLU A 219 -17.17 7.06 -25.89
N GLU A 220 -17.18 6.96 -27.21
CA GLU A 220 -16.13 6.35 -28.03
C GLU A 220 -14.78 7.09 -28.01
N GLU A 221 -14.77 8.36 -27.61
CA GLU A 221 -13.57 9.20 -27.51
C GLU A 221 -13.06 9.34 -26.06
N ARG A 222 -13.80 8.81 -25.08
CA ARG A 222 -13.40 8.90 -23.67
C ARG A 222 -12.19 8.01 -23.39
N GLU A 223 -11.21 8.60 -22.71
CA GLU A 223 -10.16 7.82 -22.06
C GLU A 223 -10.75 6.91 -20.97
N GLU A 224 -9.91 6.03 -20.43
CA GLU A 224 -10.27 5.24 -19.26
C GLU A 224 -10.80 6.16 -18.14
N PRO A 225 -12.02 5.93 -17.63
CA PRO A 225 -12.64 6.85 -16.70
C PRO A 225 -11.95 6.79 -15.33
N LEU A 226 -11.70 7.97 -14.76
CA LEU A 226 -11.25 8.07 -13.38
C LEU A 226 -12.29 7.46 -12.44
N MET A 227 -11.82 6.96 -11.30
CA MET A 227 -12.65 6.29 -10.32
C MET A 227 -12.39 6.74 -8.89
N MET A 228 -13.41 6.57 -8.03
CA MET A 228 -13.30 6.71 -6.58
C MET A 228 -14.00 5.53 -5.89
N LEU A 229 -13.42 5.07 -4.78
CA LEU A 229 -13.99 4.05 -3.92
C LEU A 229 -15.08 4.66 -3.02
N PRO A 230 -16.02 3.85 -2.51
CA PRO A 230 -16.91 4.29 -1.43
C PRO A 230 -16.16 4.89 -0.23
N THR A 231 -15.01 4.33 0.14
CA THR A 231 -14.14 4.91 1.19
C THR A 231 -13.53 6.26 0.82
N ASP A 232 -13.25 6.52 -0.47
CA ASP A 232 -12.75 7.84 -0.92
C ASP A 232 -13.88 8.88 -0.80
N MET A 233 -15.10 8.52 -1.20
CA MET A 233 -16.28 9.39 -1.05
C MET A 233 -16.65 9.64 0.42
N ALA A 234 -16.33 8.70 1.31
CA ALA A 234 -16.51 8.89 2.76
C ALA A 234 -15.62 10.01 3.32
N LEU A 235 -14.49 10.32 2.68
CA LEU A 235 -13.63 11.44 3.09
C LEU A 235 -14.28 12.81 2.84
N LEU A 236 -15.20 12.90 1.87
CA LEU A 236 -15.98 14.12 1.62
C LEU A 236 -17.24 14.21 2.48
N SER A 237 -17.84 13.06 2.78
CA SER A 237 -19.13 13.00 3.47
C SER A 237 -19.01 13.21 4.98
N ASP A 238 -17.83 12.92 5.54
CA ASP A 238 -17.52 13.10 6.96
C ASP A 238 -16.90 14.49 7.22
N PRO A 239 -17.48 15.35 8.08
CA PRO A 239 -17.01 16.73 8.26
C PRO A 239 -15.55 16.88 8.75
N GLU A 240 -15.10 15.99 9.65
CA GLU A 240 -13.73 16.02 10.17
C GLU A 240 -12.73 15.62 9.09
N PHE A 241 -13.06 14.61 8.27
CA PHE A 241 -12.22 14.25 7.13
C PHE A 241 -12.24 15.31 6.03
N ALA A 242 -13.42 15.84 5.70
CA ALA A 242 -13.60 16.81 4.62
C ALA A 242 -12.75 18.06 4.84
N MET A 243 -12.65 18.53 6.10
CA MET A 243 -11.76 19.64 6.47
C MET A 243 -10.29 19.36 6.06
N TRP A 244 -9.79 18.13 6.25
CA TRP A 244 -8.42 17.78 5.85
C TRP A 244 -8.28 17.60 4.34
N VAL A 245 -9.30 17.04 3.67
CA VAL A 245 -9.35 16.96 2.21
C VAL A 245 -9.27 18.36 1.59
N ASP A 246 -9.99 19.33 2.15
CA ASP A 246 -9.94 20.73 1.72
C ASP A 246 -8.53 21.30 1.82
N LYS A 247 -7.90 21.17 2.99
CA LYS A 247 -6.54 21.66 3.25
C LYS A 247 -5.52 21.04 2.29
N TYR A 248 -5.59 19.73 2.05
CA TYR A 248 -4.62 19.05 1.19
C TYR A 248 -4.84 19.30 -0.30
N ALA A 249 -6.08 19.56 -0.73
CA ALA A 249 -6.38 19.98 -2.10
C ALA A 249 -5.80 21.37 -2.42
N GLU A 250 -5.79 22.26 -1.43
CA GLU A 250 -5.29 23.63 -1.53
C GLU A 250 -3.77 23.72 -1.33
N ASP A 251 -3.23 23.00 -0.34
CA ASP A 251 -1.82 23.06 0.06
C ASP A 251 -1.14 21.70 -0.08
N LYS A 252 -0.40 21.56 -1.19
CA LYS A 252 0.40 20.36 -1.51
C LYS A 252 1.55 20.15 -0.52
N GLU A 253 2.18 21.22 -0.03
CA GLU A 253 3.33 21.11 0.88
C GLU A 253 2.88 20.67 2.27
N LEU A 254 1.73 21.19 2.75
CA LEU A 254 1.10 20.71 3.98
C LEU A 254 0.72 19.22 3.88
N PHE A 255 0.13 18.81 2.75
CA PHE A 255 -0.13 17.40 2.49
C PHE A 255 1.16 16.56 2.56
N PHE A 256 2.23 17.00 1.90
CA PHE A 256 3.49 16.28 1.85
C PHE A 256 4.15 16.16 3.23
N ASP A 257 4.16 17.23 4.02
CA ASP A 257 4.65 17.22 5.40
C ASP A 257 3.88 16.20 6.26
N HIS A 258 2.55 16.27 6.24
CA HIS A 258 1.70 15.38 7.02
C HIS A 258 1.77 13.92 6.56
N PHE A 259 1.76 13.68 5.25
CA PHE A 259 1.90 12.34 4.68
C PHE A 259 3.23 11.70 5.06
N SER A 260 4.32 12.46 5.00
CA SER A 260 5.64 11.93 5.36
C SER A 260 5.72 11.43 6.80
N LYS A 261 5.11 12.17 7.73
CA LYS A 261 5.04 11.82 9.17
C LYS A 261 4.14 10.61 9.40
N ALA A 262 2.96 10.59 8.77
CA ALA A 262 2.00 9.49 8.91
C ALA A 262 2.54 8.19 8.29
N PHE A 263 3.17 8.25 7.12
CA PHE A 263 3.77 7.09 6.46
C PHE A 263 5.03 6.61 7.19
N HIS A 264 5.84 7.51 7.77
CA HIS A 264 6.90 7.11 8.70
C HIS A 264 6.36 6.33 9.90
N LYS A 265 5.34 6.87 10.58
CA LYS A 265 4.67 6.20 11.71
C LYS A 265 4.13 4.83 11.32
N LEU A 266 3.50 4.72 10.15
CA LEU A 266 3.05 3.45 9.59
C LEU A 266 4.20 2.44 9.45
N MET A 267 5.33 2.86 8.85
CA MET A 267 6.50 1.99 8.70
C MET A 267 7.09 1.56 10.04
N GLU A 268 6.82 2.26 11.14
CA GLU A 268 7.31 1.92 12.48
C GLU A 268 6.27 1.18 13.35
N LEU A 269 5.08 0.87 12.82
CA LEU A 269 4.10 0.04 13.54
C LEU A 269 4.67 -1.36 13.80
N GLY A 270 4.53 -1.81 15.05
CA GLY A 270 5.05 -3.08 15.53
C GLY A 270 6.56 -3.08 15.80
N ILE A 271 7.25 -1.93 15.70
CA ILE A 271 8.70 -1.83 15.96
C ILE A 271 8.96 -1.27 17.35
N LYS A 272 9.81 -1.94 18.12
CA LYS A 272 10.36 -1.47 19.40
C LYS A 272 11.83 -1.16 19.20
N ARG A 273 12.27 0.06 19.58
CA ARG A 273 13.67 0.48 19.46
C ARG A 273 14.29 0.82 20.82
N ASN A 274 15.58 0.57 20.97
CA ASN A 274 16.35 1.09 22.11
C ASN A 274 16.75 2.57 21.90
N ALA A 275 17.47 3.16 22.86
CA ALA A 275 17.91 4.55 22.81
C ALA A 275 18.87 4.86 21.64
N GLN A 276 19.49 3.82 21.06
CA GLN A 276 20.39 3.90 19.91
C GLN A 276 19.64 3.75 18.58
N GLY A 277 18.32 3.54 18.61
CA GLY A 277 17.49 3.35 17.42
C GLY A 277 17.51 1.93 16.86
N GLU A 278 18.11 0.98 17.56
CA GLU A 278 18.18 -0.42 17.13
C GLU A 278 16.89 -1.16 17.47
N VAL A 279 16.43 -2.01 16.57
CA VAL A 279 15.23 -2.84 16.77
C VAL A 279 15.50 -3.89 17.85
N ILE A 280 14.65 -3.92 18.88
CA ILE A 280 14.74 -4.84 20.04
C ILE A 280 13.53 -5.79 20.14
N ASN A 281 12.72 -5.90 19.09
CA ASN A 281 11.64 -6.88 19.03
C ASN A 281 12.17 -8.30 19.34
N THR A 282 11.64 -8.91 20.40
CA THR A 282 12.05 -10.25 20.84
C THR A 282 11.37 -11.37 20.07
N ASP A 283 10.36 -11.04 19.25
CA ASP A 283 9.54 -11.99 18.50
C ASP A 283 10.37 -12.87 17.54
N ASN A 284 11.60 -12.45 17.25
CA ASN A 284 12.52 -13.10 16.32
C ASN A 284 13.74 -13.78 16.99
N VAL A 285 13.79 -13.79 18.34
CA VAL A 285 14.98 -14.23 19.10
C VAL A 285 15.00 -15.75 19.35
N ARG A 286 13.87 -16.45 19.25
CA ARG A 286 13.85 -17.93 19.26
C ARG A 286 14.06 -18.50 17.86
N GLY A 287 15.28 -18.35 17.32
CA GLY A 287 15.69 -19.07 16.09
C GLY A 287 16.75 -18.39 15.23
N GLY A 288 17.06 -17.11 15.46
CA GLY A 288 17.90 -16.35 14.54
C GLY A 288 17.22 -16.15 13.18
N TYR A 289 17.82 -15.33 12.31
CA TYR A 289 17.31 -15.16 10.94
C TYR A 289 17.46 -16.48 10.17
N ILE A 290 16.33 -17.16 9.96
CA ILE A 290 16.21 -18.26 9.01
C ILE A 290 15.37 -17.69 7.86
N SER A 291 15.92 -17.67 6.64
CA SER A 291 15.15 -17.25 5.48
C SER A 291 13.91 -18.12 5.37
N ALA A 292 12.71 -17.55 5.47
CA ALA A 292 11.50 -18.33 5.27
C ALA A 292 11.50 -18.91 3.85
N PRO A 293 10.74 -20.00 3.63
CA PRO A 293 10.62 -20.62 2.32
C PRO A 293 10.24 -19.58 1.28
N LYS A 294 11.04 -19.53 0.20
CA LYS A 294 10.82 -18.65 -0.93
C LYS A 294 9.46 -18.98 -1.59
N LYS A 295 8.57 -18.00 -1.74
CA LYS A 295 7.37 -18.15 -2.59
C LYS A 295 7.79 -18.19 -4.07
N SER A 296 7.00 -18.84 -4.92
CA SER A 296 7.25 -18.96 -6.36
C SER A 296 7.70 -17.63 -6.99
N ASP A 297 8.75 -17.66 -7.81
CA ASP A 297 9.23 -16.53 -8.61
C ASP A 297 8.23 -16.09 -9.69
N ARG A 298 7.20 -16.90 -9.93
CA ARG A 298 6.18 -16.64 -10.94
C ARG A 298 4.88 -16.20 -10.26
N PRO A 299 4.28 -15.06 -10.68
CA PRO A 299 2.92 -14.72 -10.29
C PRO A 299 1.97 -15.82 -10.77
N THR A 300 1.38 -16.56 -9.83
CA THR A 300 0.26 -17.46 -10.14
C THR A 300 -1.02 -16.65 -10.09
N ALA A 301 -1.77 -16.62 -11.19
CA ALA A 301 -3.16 -16.15 -11.19
C ALA A 301 -3.96 -16.98 -10.18
N PRO A 302 -5.01 -16.42 -9.53
CA PRO A 302 -5.93 -17.24 -8.76
C PRO A 302 -6.53 -18.31 -9.67
N ASP A 303 -6.56 -19.56 -9.21
CA ASP A 303 -7.19 -20.66 -9.93
C ASP A 303 -8.61 -20.25 -10.31
N GLN A 304 -8.90 -20.25 -11.62
CA GLN A 304 -10.27 -20.11 -12.08
C GLN A 304 -11.03 -21.34 -11.58
N ALA A 305 -11.90 -21.13 -10.59
CA ALA A 305 -12.84 -22.16 -10.18
C ALA A 305 -13.59 -22.67 -11.43
N PRO A 306 -13.72 -23.98 -11.64
CA PRO A 306 -14.37 -24.51 -12.83
C PRO A 306 -15.81 -24.00 -12.89
N ARG A 307 -16.16 -23.35 -14.01
CA ARG A 307 -17.54 -22.98 -14.31
C ARG A 307 -18.40 -24.24 -14.34
N ALA A 308 -19.24 -24.42 -13.33
CA ALA A 308 -20.31 -25.41 -13.39
C ALA A 308 -21.28 -24.98 -14.49
N HIS A 309 -21.30 -25.73 -15.58
CA HIS A 309 -22.36 -25.64 -16.57
C HIS A 309 -23.61 -26.35 -16.02
N LEU A 310 -24.69 -25.59 -15.82
CA LEU A 310 -26.07 -26.05 -15.79
C LEU A 310 -26.86 -25.21 -16.79
#